data_AF-A0A9J6FMP5-F1
#
_entry.id   AF-A0A9J6FMP5-F1
#
_cell.length_a   1.000
_cell.length_b   1.000
_cell.length_c   1.000
_cell.angle_alpha   90.00
_cell.angle_beta   90.00
_cell.angle_gamma   90.00
#
_symmetry.space_group_name_H-M   'P 1'
#
loop_
_entity.id
_entity.type
_entity.pdbx_description
1 polymer ?
#
loop_
_entity_poly.entity_id
_entity_poly.type
_entity_poly.pdbx_seq_one_letter_code
_entity_poly.pdbx_strand_id
1 'polypeptide(L)'
;MGSDHLPIVVTIKTGSNRSGRGAQVKRDCCVTHWDRYRDILNTLPMTANVSELTQAMTEAKRKATKTLSVPEDHPDLDRHLLSLWNRKLRLLGAYRERGRPKNLRMKLRRIQEEIESSTNQLASERWMATCEQMNGRTNSARSWAILRALLGQRKPNPQEWL
;
A
#
# COMPACT_ATOMS: atom_id res chain seq x y z
N MET A 1 -36.53 -34.50 -1.64
CA MET A 1 -36.49 -33.54 -0.51
C MET A 1 -35.29 -32.65 -0.76
N GLY A 2 -35.56 -31.39 -1.12
CA GLY A 2 -34.57 -30.45 -1.64
C GLY A 2 -33.83 -29.75 -0.50
N SER A 3 -32.53 -29.51 -0.69
CA SER A 3 -31.67 -28.83 0.26
C SER A 3 -32.10 -27.38 0.45
N ASP A 4 -32.48 -27.03 1.68
CA ASP A 4 -32.69 -25.65 2.12
C ASP A 4 -31.35 -24.91 2.17
N HIS A 5 -31.00 -24.24 1.07
CA HIS A 5 -29.90 -23.28 1.04
C HIS A 5 -30.47 -21.86 1.09
N LEU A 6 -30.30 -21.20 2.23
CA LEU A 6 -30.56 -19.77 2.37
C LEU A 6 -29.33 -18.98 1.90
N PRO A 7 -29.45 -18.10 0.89
CA PRO A 7 -28.32 -17.29 0.46
C PRO A 7 -27.96 -16.25 1.51
N ILE A 8 -26.66 -16.14 1.83
CA ILE A 8 -26.14 -15.04 2.65
C ILE A 8 -25.99 -13.82 1.75
N VAL A 9 -26.83 -12.81 1.98
CA VAL A 9 -26.78 -11.54 1.25
C VAL A 9 -26.00 -10.53 2.09
N VAL A 10 -24.83 -10.11 1.58
CA VAL A 10 -24.00 -9.09 2.23
C VAL A 10 -24.08 -7.80 1.43
N THR A 11 -24.75 -6.79 1.98
CA THR A 11 -24.88 -5.47 1.34
C THR A 11 -23.72 -4.58 1.75
N ILE A 12 -22.73 -4.43 0.87
CA ILE A 12 -21.60 -3.52 1.08
C ILE A 12 -21.99 -2.17 0.48
N LYS A 13 -22.16 -1.14 1.33
CA LYS A 13 -22.36 0.24 0.86
C LYS A 13 -21.05 0.77 0.29
N THR A 14 -20.84 0.64 -1.02
CA THR A 14 -19.82 1.41 -1.75
C THR A 14 -20.34 2.84 -1.95
N GLY A 15 -20.28 3.63 -0.87
CA GLY A 15 -20.60 5.04 -0.90
C GLY A 15 -19.54 5.81 -1.69
N SER A 16 -19.86 6.09 -2.96
CA SER A 16 -19.19 7.10 -3.77
C SER A 16 -19.43 8.48 -3.15
N ASN A 17 -18.58 8.88 -2.20
CA ASN A 17 -18.41 10.29 -1.86
C ASN A 17 -17.61 10.95 -2.99
N ARG A 18 -18.30 11.31 -4.06
CA ARG A 18 -17.85 12.36 -4.97
C ARG A 18 -18.02 13.70 -4.24
N SER A 19 -17.19 13.93 -3.23
CA SER A 19 -16.95 15.29 -2.73
C SER A 19 -16.06 16.00 -3.74
N GLY A 20 -16.40 17.26 -4.03
CA GLY A 20 -15.78 18.20 -4.97
C GLY A 20 -14.33 17.97 -5.42
N ARG A 21 -14.10 18.26 -6.70
CA ARG A 21 -12.81 18.44 -7.37
C ARG A 21 -11.69 18.86 -6.40
N GLY A 22 -10.70 17.98 -6.24
CA GLY A 22 -9.40 18.32 -5.64
C GLY A 22 -9.07 17.61 -4.33
N ALA A 23 -10.05 17.06 -3.60
CA ALA A 23 -9.77 16.28 -2.41
C ALA A 23 -9.45 14.83 -2.81
N GLN A 24 -8.16 14.49 -2.96
CA GLN A 24 -7.76 13.09 -3.06
C GLN A 24 -8.32 12.35 -1.84
N VAL A 25 -9.23 11.41 -2.08
CA VAL A 25 -9.76 10.53 -1.04
C VAL A 25 -8.56 9.81 -0.43
N LYS A 26 -8.37 10.00 0.88
CA LYS A 26 -7.28 9.35 1.62
C LYS A 26 -7.84 8.08 2.22
N ARG A 27 -7.17 6.95 1.98
CA ARG A 27 -7.42 5.68 2.66
C ARG A 27 -6.39 5.47 3.75
N ASP A 28 -6.81 4.83 4.83
CA ASP A 28 -5.91 4.42 5.89
C ASP A 28 -5.23 3.10 5.51
N CYS A 29 -3.92 3.14 5.29
CA CYS A 29 -3.08 1.98 5.05
C CYS A 29 -2.41 1.57 6.36
N CYS A 30 -2.62 0.31 6.78
CA CYS A 30 -2.00 -0.23 7.98
C CYS A 30 -0.69 -0.95 7.63
N VAL A 31 0.43 -0.41 8.10
CA VAL A 31 1.76 -1.01 7.90
C VAL A 31 2.23 -1.65 9.20
N THR A 32 2.34 -2.97 9.21
CA THR A 32 2.79 -3.73 10.40
C THR A 32 4.31 -3.91 10.39
N HIS A 33 4.97 -3.48 11.46
CA HIS A 33 6.41 -3.68 11.65
C HIS A 33 6.69 -5.05 12.25
N TRP A 34 6.80 -6.07 11.39
CA TRP A 34 6.92 -7.48 11.80
C TRP A 34 8.09 -7.79 12.74
N ASP A 35 9.23 -7.12 12.61
CA ASP A 35 10.35 -7.36 13.53
C ASP A 35 10.05 -6.83 14.94
N ARG A 36 9.34 -5.69 15.02
CA ARG A 36 8.92 -5.12 16.30
C ARG A 36 7.82 -5.98 16.93
N TYR A 37 6.95 -6.52 16.11
CA TYR A 37 5.96 -7.51 16.55
C TYR A 37 6.65 -8.72 17.18
N ARG A 38 7.66 -9.29 16.51
CA ARG A 38 8.45 -10.42 17.03
C ARG A 38 9.21 -10.06 18.32
N ASP A 39 9.82 -8.88 18.39
CA ASP A 39 10.48 -8.41 19.60
C ASP A 39 9.51 -8.34 20.79
N ILE A 40 8.32 -7.76 20.58
CA ILE A 40 7.28 -7.68 21.61
C ILE A 40 6.85 -9.09 22.03
N LEU A 41 6.65 -10.01 21.08
CA LEU A 41 6.28 -11.39 21.39
C LEU A 41 7.36 -12.13 22.21
N ASN A 42 8.63 -11.93 21.87
CA ASN A 42 9.74 -12.56 22.59
C ASN A 42 9.89 -12.06 24.03
N THR A 43 9.37 -10.87 24.33
CA THR A 43 9.36 -10.30 25.69
C THR A 43 8.13 -10.68 26.51
N LEU A 44 7.13 -11.32 25.92
CA LEU A 44 5.92 -11.71 26.64
C LEU A 44 6.22 -12.92 27.55
N PRO A 45 5.70 -12.93 28.79
CA PRO A 45 5.79 -14.09 29.65
C PRO A 45 4.99 -15.25 29.04
N MET A 46 5.49 -16.48 29.25
CA MET A 46 4.82 -17.69 28.79
C MET A 46 3.50 -17.85 29.57
N THR A 47 2.36 -17.59 28.92
CA THR A 47 1.04 -17.73 29.54
C THR A 47 0.46 -19.13 29.26
N ALA A 48 -0.17 -19.72 30.27
CA ALA A 48 -0.84 -21.03 30.14
C ALA A 48 -2.23 -20.93 29.49
N ASN A 49 -2.80 -19.72 29.42
CA ASN A 49 -4.16 -19.47 28.95
C ASN A 49 -4.16 -18.93 27.50
N VAL A 50 -4.88 -19.62 26.62
CA VAL A 50 -5.01 -19.28 25.19
C VAL A 50 -5.70 -17.93 24.99
N SER A 51 -6.64 -17.55 25.85
CA SER A 51 -7.33 -16.26 25.74
C SER A 51 -6.39 -15.09 26.02
N GLU A 52 -5.51 -15.23 27.02
CA GLU A 52 -4.52 -14.21 27.37
C GLU A 52 -3.44 -14.10 26.29
N LEU A 53 -3.03 -15.23 25.72
CA LEU A 53 -2.10 -15.27 24.60
C LEU A 53 -2.66 -14.55 23.36
N THR A 54 -3.90 -14.84 22.98
CA THR A 54 -4.53 -14.21 21.80
C THR A 54 -4.74 -12.70 22.01
N GLN A 55 -5.06 -12.26 23.22
CA GLN A 55 -5.13 -10.84 23.56
C GLN A 55 -3.76 -10.18 23.47
N ALA A 56 -2.72 -10.78 24.05
CA ALA A 56 -1.36 -10.26 23.99
C ALA A 56 -0.81 -10.19 22.56
N MET A 57 -1.11 -11.19 21.71
CA MET A 57 -0.76 -11.17 20.29
C MET A 57 -1.48 -10.05 19.53
N THR A 58 -2.76 -9.83 19.82
CA THR A 58 -3.56 -8.76 19.21
C THR A 58 -3.02 -7.38 19.59
N GLU A 59 -2.66 -7.20 20.86
CA GLU A 59 -2.03 -5.96 21.34
C GLU A 59 -0.63 -5.75 20.77
N ALA A 60 0.18 -6.80 20.68
CA ALA A 60 1.50 -6.75 20.06
C ALA A 60 1.39 -6.32 18.59
N LYS A 61 0.43 -6.88 17.85
CA LYS A 61 0.14 -6.49 16.46
C LYS A 61 -0.24 -5.01 16.41
N ARG A 62 -1.19 -4.57 17.25
CA ARG A 62 -1.60 -3.15 17.32
C ARG A 62 -0.43 -2.22 17.61
N LYS A 63 0.47 -2.57 18.53
CA LYS A 63 1.67 -1.78 18.89
C LYS A 63 2.72 -1.75 17.75
N ALA A 64 2.77 -2.80 16.93
CA ALA A 64 3.68 -2.91 15.81
C ALA A 64 3.12 -2.29 14.52
N THR A 65 1.80 -2.13 14.40
CA THR A 65 1.14 -1.53 13.25
C THR A 65 1.10 0.00 13.35
N LYS A 66 1.47 0.69 12.27
CA LYS A 66 1.26 2.12 12.08
C LYS A 66 0.21 2.34 11.00
N THR A 67 -0.73 3.24 11.28
CA THR A 67 -1.71 3.70 10.29
C THR A 67 -1.14 4.90 9.55
N LEU A 68 -1.14 4.84 8.23
CA LEU A 68 -0.71 5.93 7.34
C LEU A 68 -1.89 6.34 6.48
N SER A 69 -2.16 7.65 6.41
CA SER A 69 -3.17 8.19 5.50
C SER A 69 -2.55 8.39 4.13
N VAL A 70 -3.00 7.61 3.16
CA VAL A 70 -2.39 7.46 1.81
C VAL A 70 -3.47 7.76 0.76
N PRO A 71 -3.18 8.45 -0.35
CA PRO A 71 -4.17 8.64 -1.41
C PRO A 71 -4.74 7.31 -1.92
N GLU A 72 -6.01 7.28 -2.32
CA GLU A 72 -6.68 6.05 -2.76
C GLU A 72 -5.98 5.38 -3.95
N ASP A 73 -5.51 6.18 -4.91
CA ASP A 73 -4.72 5.72 -6.07
C ASP A 73 -3.28 5.34 -5.73
N HIS A 74 -2.84 5.61 -4.49
CA HIS A 74 -1.48 5.29 -4.10
C HIS A 74 -1.40 3.81 -3.68
N PRO A 75 -0.49 3.04 -4.27
CA PRO A 75 -0.35 1.63 -3.98
C PRO A 75 -0.10 1.34 -2.49
N ASP A 76 -0.47 0.15 -2.03
CA ASP A 76 -0.05 -0.33 -0.70
C ASP A 76 1.47 -0.20 -0.59
N LEU A 77 1.87 0.58 0.41
CA LEU A 77 3.24 0.99 0.61
C LEU A 77 3.98 -0.15 1.30
N ASP A 78 4.87 -0.78 0.53
CA ASP A 78 5.82 -1.74 1.07
C ASP A 78 6.63 -1.07 2.20
N ARG A 79 6.77 -1.78 3.32
CA ARG A 79 7.58 -1.37 4.47
C ARG A 79 9.01 -1.04 4.06
N HIS A 80 9.57 -1.81 3.13
CA HIS A 80 10.91 -1.56 2.61
C HIS A 80 10.99 -0.19 1.92
N LEU A 81 10.05 0.08 1.00
CA LEU A 81 9.98 1.36 0.29
C LEU A 81 9.78 2.56 1.23
N LEU A 82 8.93 2.41 2.24
CA LEU A 82 8.74 3.43 3.29
C LEU A 82 10.03 3.70 4.08
N SER A 83 10.79 2.66 4.41
CA SER A 83 12.08 2.79 5.08
C SER A 83 13.06 3.59 4.22
N LEU A 84 13.15 3.27 2.92
CA LEU A 84 14.01 3.98 1.98
C LEU A 84 13.63 5.45 1.83
N TRP A 85 12.34 5.78 1.72
CA TRP A 85 11.88 7.18 1.67
C TRP A 85 12.20 7.96 2.94
N ASN A 86 11.96 7.37 4.11
CA ASN A 86 12.33 7.99 5.38
C ASN A 86 13.84 8.25 5.47
N ARG A 87 14.66 7.29 5.01
CA ARG A 87 16.11 7.42 4.96
C ARG A 87 16.55 8.52 3.98
N LYS A 88 15.92 8.60 2.80
CA LYS A 88 16.14 9.67 1.82
C LYS A 88 15.83 11.05 2.41
N LEU A 89 14.69 11.21 3.10
CA LEU A 89 14.29 12.47 3.73
C LEU A 89 15.29 12.93 4.79
N ARG A 90 15.76 12.01 5.66
CA ARG A 90 16.79 12.31 6.66
C ARG A 90 18.10 12.77 6.02
N LEU A 91 18.54 12.09 4.95
CA LEU A 91 19.74 12.49 4.21
C LEU A 91 19.56 13.85 3.51
N LEU A 92 18.37 14.14 2.97
CA LEU A 92 18.07 15.45 2.37
C LEU A 92 18.14 16.57 3.40
N GLY A 93 17.60 16.37 4.61
CA GLY A 93 17.73 17.31 5.72
C GLY A 93 19.20 17.60 6.04
N ALA A 94 19.97 16.55 6.32
CA ALA A 94 21.40 16.68 6.60
C ALA A 94 22.20 17.29 5.43
N TYR A 95 21.82 17.01 4.19
CA TYR A 95 22.45 17.57 2.99
C TYR A 95 22.22 19.08 2.86
N ARG A 96 21.02 19.54 3.22
CA ARG A 96 20.66 20.97 3.23
C ARG A 96 21.34 21.71 4.38
N GLU A 97 21.34 21.14 5.57
CA GLU A 97 21.93 21.74 6.78
C GLU A 97 23.46 21.86 6.70
N ARG A 98 24.16 20.83 6.18
CA ARG A 98 25.63 20.76 6.21
C ARG A 98 26.32 21.35 4.97
N GLY A 99 25.63 22.17 4.18
CA GLY A 99 26.23 22.83 3.02
C GLY A 99 26.60 21.89 1.87
N ARG A 100 25.83 20.81 1.66
CA ARG A 100 25.89 19.94 0.46
C ARG A 100 27.20 19.17 0.23
N PRO A 101 27.74 18.42 1.21
CA PRO A 101 28.98 17.68 1.03
C PRO A 101 28.82 16.54 0.01
N LYS A 102 29.87 16.29 -0.79
CA LYS A 102 29.92 15.25 -1.84
C LYS A 102 29.52 13.86 -1.33
N ASN A 103 29.90 13.53 -0.09
CA ASN A 103 29.58 12.25 0.55
C ASN A 103 28.08 12.04 0.75
N LEU A 104 27.34 13.08 1.17
CA LEU A 104 25.89 13.00 1.33
C LEU A 104 25.19 12.95 -0.03
N ARG A 105 25.72 13.64 -1.04
CA ARG A 105 25.22 13.55 -2.43
C ARG A 105 25.31 12.12 -2.97
N MET A 106 26.45 11.45 -2.76
CA MET A 106 26.63 10.05 -3.18
C MET A 106 25.69 9.10 -2.44
N LYS A 107 25.52 9.28 -1.12
CA LYS A 107 24.57 8.47 -0.33
C LYS A 107 23.13 8.68 -0.80
N LEU A 108 22.75 9.92 -1.13
CA LEU A 108 21.42 10.25 -1.65
C LEU A 108 21.17 9.56 -2.99
N ARG A 109 22.17 9.56 -3.88
CA ARG A 109 22.09 8.88 -5.19
C ARG A 109 21.87 7.38 -5.03
N ARG A 110 22.64 6.72 -4.15
CA ARG A 110 22.49 5.27 -3.88
C ARG A 110 21.09 4.92 -3.37
N ILE A 111 20.55 5.70 -2.44
CA ILE A 111 19.18 5.48 -1.94
C ILE A 111 18.15 5.72 -3.04
N GLN A 112 18.37 6.70 -3.91
CA GLN A 112 17.49 6.95 -5.04
C GLN A 112 17.48 5.76 -6.02
N GLU A 113 18.65 5.20 -6.34
CA GLU A 113 18.79 4.00 -7.17
C GLU A 113 18.07 2.78 -6.54
N GLU A 114 18.21 2.60 -5.21
CA GLU A 114 17.56 1.53 -4.46
C GLU A 114 16.03 1.67 -4.44
N ILE A 115 15.52 2.91 -4.30
CA ILE A 115 14.08 3.22 -4.42
C ILE A 115 13.58 2.86 -5.81
N GLU A 116 14.27 3.33 -6.86
CA GLU A 116 13.87 3.09 -8.25
C GLU A 116 13.80 1.60 -8.57
N SER A 117 14.85 0.85 -8.19
CA SER A 117 14.90 -0.61 -8.34
C SER A 117 13.71 -1.29 -7.63
N SER A 118 13.47 -0.95 -6.37
CA SER A 118 12.36 -1.51 -5.59
C SER A 118 10.99 -1.17 -6.20
N THR A 119 10.80 0.06 -6.66
CA THR A 119 9.54 0.48 -7.30
C THR A 119 9.30 -0.21 -8.62
N ASN A 120 10.35 -0.43 -9.42
CA ASN A 120 10.26 -1.15 -10.68
C ASN A 120 9.90 -2.62 -10.46
N GLN A 121 10.56 -3.28 -9.51
CA GLN A 121 10.23 -4.65 -9.15
C GLN A 121 8.76 -4.77 -8.73
N LEU A 122 8.29 -3.90 -7.83
CA LEU A 122 6.92 -3.91 -7.35
C LEU A 122 5.90 -3.60 -8.48
N ALA A 123 6.26 -2.72 -9.41
CA ALA A 123 5.43 -2.45 -10.59
C ALA A 123 5.32 -3.69 -11.49
N SER A 124 6.43 -4.39 -11.73
CA SER A 124 6.45 -5.64 -12.50
C SER A 124 5.64 -6.75 -11.83
N GLU A 125 5.79 -6.95 -10.52
CA GLU A 125 5.01 -7.94 -9.76
C GLU A 125 3.51 -7.65 -9.81
N ARG A 126 3.12 -6.38 -9.68
CA ARG A 126 1.72 -5.96 -9.81
C ARG A 126 1.17 -6.16 -11.21
N TRP A 127 1.98 -5.89 -12.23
CA TRP A 127 1.59 -6.14 -13.61
C TRP A 127 1.36 -7.64 -13.84
N MET A 128 2.27 -8.49 -13.40
CA MET A 128 2.13 -9.95 -13.48
C MET A 128 0.88 -10.44 -12.73
N ALA A 129 0.63 -9.94 -11.52
CA ALA A 129 -0.59 -10.28 -10.77
C ALA A 129 -1.87 -9.82 -11.50
N THR A 130 -1.82 -8.68 -12.20
CA THR A 130 -2.93 -8.19 -13.02
C THR A 130 -3.17 -9.12 -14.20
N CYS A 131 -2.11 -9.56 -14.89
CA CYS A 131 -2.20 -10.54 -15.97
C CYS A 131 -2.76 -11.89 -15.48
N GLU A 132 -2.31 -12.37 -14.31
CA GLU A 132 -2.79 -13.63 -13.73
C GLU A 132 -4.28 -13.55 -13.36
N GLN A 133 -4.72 -12.43 -12.76
CA GLN A 133 -6.12 -12.20 -12.46
C GLN A 133 -7.00 -12.18 -13.72
N MET A 134 -6.46 -11.77 -14.87
CA MET A 134 -7.18 -11.83 -16.14
C MET A 134 -7.32 -13.26 -16.66
N ASN A 135 -6.36 -14.15 -16.40
CA ASN A 135 -6.32 -15.49 -16.98
C ASN A 135 -7.45 -16.44 -16.53
N GLY A 136 -8.23 -16.08 -15.49
CA GLY A 136 -9.32 -16.91 -14.97
C GLY A 136 -10.73 -16.29 -14.99
N ARG A 137 -10.87 -14.97 -15.14
CA ARG A 137 -12.17 -14.25 -15.09
C ARG A 137 -12.11 -12.95 -15.88
N THR A 138 -12.14 -13.01 -17.21
CA THR A 138 -12.21 -11.79 -18.04
C THR A 138 -13.63 -11.24 -18.09
N ASN A 139 -13.96 -10.32 -17.18
CA ASN A 139 -14.95 -9.29 -17.49
C ASN A 139 -14.38 -8.45 -18.65
N SER A 140 -15.06 -8.44 -19.80
CA SER A 140 -14.65 -7.73 -21.02
C SER A 140 -14.39 -6.24 -20.79
N ALA A 141 -15.18 -5.57 -19.94
CA ALA A 141 -15.04 -4.15 -19.64
C ALA A 141 -13.72 -3.81 -18.92
N ARG A 142 -13.19 -4.71 -18.06
CA ARG A 142 -11.90 -4.49 -17.38
C ARG A 142 -10.73 -4.63 -18.37
N SER A 143 -10.76 -5.63 -19.26
CA SER A 143 -9.75 -5.78 -20.32
C SER A 143 -9.75 -4.57 -21.26
N TRP A 144 -10.93 -4.07 -21.65
CA TRP A 144 -11.06 -2.85 -22.45
C TRP A 144 -10.59 -1.59 -21.71
N ALA A 145 -10.72 -1.53 -20.38
CA ALA A 145 -10.17 -0.41 -19.60
C ALA A 145 -8.63 -0.43 -19.58
N ILE A 146 -8.02 -1.61 -19.40
CA ILE A 146 -6.56 -1.77 -19.44
C ILE A 146 -6.02 -1.43 -20.83
N LEU A 147 -6.63 -1.95 -21.90
CA LEU A 147 -6.21 -1.65 -23.27
C LEU A 147 -6.26 -0.14 -23.56
N ARG A 148 -7.32 0.55 -23.15
CA ARG A 148 -7.40 2.01 -23.30
C ARG A 148 -6.33 2.75 -22.51
N ALA A 149 -6.02 2.30 -21.29
CA ALA A 149 -4.93 2.87 -20.52
C ALA A 149 -3.57 2.68 -21.20
N LEU A 150 -3.30 1.50 -21.76
CA LEU A 150 -2.08 1.20 -22.52
C LEU A 150 -1.97 2.02 -23.81
N LEU A 151 -3.10 2.26 -24.50
CA LEU A 151 -3.18 3.10 -25.69
C LEU A 151 -3.12 4.61 -25.39
N GLY A 152 -2.95 5.00 -24.12
CA GLY A 152 -2.99 6.41 -23.71
C GLY A 152 -4.36 7.06 -23.87
N GLN A 153 -5.40 6.28 -24.19
CA GLN A 153 -6.79 6.71 -24.31
C GLN A 153 -7.40 6.86 -22.92
N ARG A 154 -6.86 7.81 -22.14
CA ARG A 154 -7.50 8.26 -20.91
C ARG A 154 -8.87 8.83 -21.28
N LYS A 155 -9.91 8.48 -20.52
CA LYS A 155 -11.24 9.10 -20.70
C LYS A 155 -11.06 10.62 -20.81
N PRO A 156 -11.44 11.26 -21.93
CA PRO A 156 -11.34 12.70 -22.05
C PRO A 156 -12.10 13.33 -20.90
N ASN A 157 -11.48 14.28 -20.21
CA ASN A 157 -12.17 15.06 -19.21
C ASN A 157 -13.29 15.82 -19.94
N PRO A 158 -14.56 15.74 -19.52
CA PRO A 158 -15.66 16.48 -20.14
C PRO A 158 -15.54 18.02 -20.07
N GLN A 159 -14.38 18.55 -19.70
CA GLN A 159 -14.14 19.97 -19.45
C GLN A 159 -13.15 20.61 -20.43
N GLU A 160 -12.59 19.89 -21.40
CA GLU A 160 -11.71 20.50 -22.42
C GLU A 160 -12.51 21.21 -23.54
N TRP A 161 -13.81 21.42 -23.35
CA TRP A 161 -14.73 22.08 -24.28
C TRP A 161 -15.56 23.20 -23.64
N LEU A 162 -15.03 23.85 -22.61
CA LEU A 162 -15.51 25.14 -22.05
C LEU A 162 -14.31 26.00 -21.68
#